data_AF-A0A6J5K2C3-F1
#
_entry.id   AF-A0A6J5K2C3-F1
#
_cell.length_a   1.000
_cell.length_b   1.000
_cell.length_c   1.000
_cell.angle_alpha   90.00
_cell.angle_beta   90.00
_cell.angle_gamma   90.00
#
_symmetry.space_group_name_H-M   'P 1'
#
loop_
_entity.id
_entity.type
_entity.pdbx_description
1 polymer ?
#
loop_
_entity_poly.entity_id
_entity_poly.type
_entity_poly.pdbx_seq_one_letter_code
_entity_poly.pdbx_strand_id
1 'polypeptide(L)'
;MSGTGTPPKTNGWHNLAQLRGPKLAGKLKVIRKRIEEHFGWGKTVGRIRQTAYRGLKRVDQHFKLTMLASNLTRMARMLTVVPQGAVQ
;
A
#
# COMPACT_ATOMS: atom_id res chain seq x y z
N MET A 1 40.25 -1.96 -41.82
CA MET A 1 39.78 -1.33 -40.57
C MET A 1 38.26 -1.36 -40.55
N SER A 2 37.65 -2.31 -39.86
CA SER A 2 36.24 -2.21 -39.46
C SER A 2 36.04 -3.08 -38.23
N GLY A 3 35.86 -2.40 -37.09
CA GLY A 3 36.00 -2.95 -35.75
C GLY A 3 34.98 -4.03 -35.44
N THR A 4 35.46 -5.01 -34.68
CA THR A 4 34.66 -5.95 -33.91
C THR A 4 33.84 -5.17 -32.88
N GLY A 5 32.56 -4.96 -33.16
CA GLY A 5 31.61 -4.41 -32.20
C GLY A 5 31.38 -5.43 -31.07
N THR A 6 32.14 -5.31 -29.99
CA THR A 6 31.83 -6.02 -28.74
C THR A 6 30.46 -5.57 -28.24
N PRO A 7 29.57 -6.49 -27.82
CA PRO A 7 28.27 -6.10 -27.28
C PRO A 7 28.48 -5.23 -26.03
N PRO A 8 27.68 -4.16 -25.84
CA PRO A 8 27.82 -3.29 -24.68
C PRO A 8 27.61 -4.11 -23.41
N LYS A 9 28.52 -3.97 -22.43
CA LYS A 9 28.33 -4.47 -21.07
C LYS A 9 27.21 -3.68 -20.40
N THR A 10 25.97 -3.99 -20.78
CA THR A 10 24.80 -3.43 -20.13
C THR A 10 24.66 -4.10 -18.76
N ASN A 11 24.78 -3.29 -17.74
CA ASN A 11 24.41 -3.59 -16.37
C ASN A 11 22.93 -4.04 -16.37
N GLY A 12 22.68 -5.28 -15.95
CA GLY A 12 21.39 -6.00 -16.01
C GLY A 12 20.19 -5.32 -15.33
N TRP A 13 20.39 -4.15 -14.72
CA TRP A 13 19.35 -3.26 -14.23
C TRP A 13 18.44 -2.71 -15.34
N HIS A 14 18.96 -2.54 -16.56
CA HIS A 14 18.17 -2.07 -17.70
C HIS A 14 17.07 -3.08 -18.10
N ASN A 15 17.29 -4.39 -17.90
CA ASN A 15 16.30 -5.45 -18.18
C ASN A 15 15.25 -5.65 -17.06
N LEU A 16 15.50 -5.15 -15.84
CA LEU A 16 14.54 -5.26 -14.73
C LEU A 16 13.36 -4.30 -14.85
N ALA A 17 13.51 -3.22 -15.63
CA ALA A 17 12.39 -2.35 -15.99
C ALA A 17 11.41 -3.07 -16.94
N GLN A 18 11.93 -3.95 -17.80
CA GLN A 18 11.14 -4.73 -18.77
C GLN A 18 10.41 -5.92 -18.10
N LEU A 19 10.96 -6.46 -17.01
CA LEU A 19 10.29 -7.47 -16.16
C LEU A 19 9.24 -6.87 -15.19
N ARG A 20 9.22 -5.55 -14.99
CA ARG A 20 8.13 -4.84 -14.30
C ARG A 20 6.92 -4.71 -15.24
N GLY A 21 6.32 -5.85 -15.58
CA GLY A 21 5.09 -5.87 -16.35
C GLY A 21 3.97 -5.05 -15.67
N PRO A 22 3.02 -4.50 -16.45
CA PRO A 22 1.97 -3.61 -15.96
C PRO A 22 1.14 -4.20 -14.81
N LYS A 23 1.08 -5.54 -14.70
CA LYS A 23 0.40 -6.25 -13.60
C LYS A 23 1.06 -6.04 -12.24
N LEU A 24 2.39 -6.06 -12.14
CA LEU A 24 3.10 -5.79 -10.88
C LEU A 24 2.99 -4.31 -10.50
N ALA A 25 3.11 -3.41 -11.49
CA ALA A 25 2.97 -1.97 -11.28
C ALA A 25 1.57 -1.60 -10.76
N GLY A 26 0.51 -2.18 -11.32
CA GLY A 26 -0.86 -2.02 -10.83
C GLY A 26 -1.03 -2.54 -9.40
N LYS A 27 -0.47 -3.72 -9.09
CA LYS A 27 -0.56 -4.33 -7.75
C LYS A 27 0.13 -3.47 -6.68
N LEU A 28 1.34 -2.98 -6.96
CA LEU A 28 2.07 -2.07 -6.08
C LEU A 28 1.32 -0.74 -5.86
N LYS A 29 0.72 -0.17 -6.90
CA LYS A 29 -0.07 1.07 -6.81
C LYS A 29 -1.28 0.90 -5.87
N VAL A 30 -1.98 -0.23 -5.95
CA VAL A 30 -3.11 -0.54 -5.06
C VAL A 30 -2.68 -0.74 -3.61
N ILE A 31 -1.56 -1.45 -3.39
CA ILE A 31 -1.02 -1.68 -2.04
C ILE A 31 -0.61 -0.35 -1.40
N ARG A 32 0.13 0.50 -2.13
CA ARG A 32 0.55 1.82 -1.65
C ARG A 32 -0.65 2.70 -1.29
N LYS A 33 -1.67 2.75 -2.16
CA LYS A 33 -2.89 3.52 -1.89
C LYS A 33 -3.60 3.06 -0.61
N ARG A 34 -3.75 1.75 -0.40
CA ARG A 34 -4.40 1.20 0.81
C ARG A 34 -3.64 1.55 2.09
N ILE A 35 -2.31 1.52 2.03
CA ILE A 35 -1.44 1.90 3.15
C ILE A 35 -1.59 3.40 3.44
N GLU A 36 -1.47 4.25 2.42
CA GLU A 36 -1.61 5.70 2.54
C GLU A 36 -2.98 6.11 3.12
N GLU A 37 -4.07 5.48 2.69
CA GLU A 37 -5.42 5.71 3.23
C GLU A 37 -5.52 5.37 4.72
N HIS A 38 -4.98 4.22 5.16
CA HIS A 38 -5.03 3.82 6.57
C HIS A 38 -4.16 4.73 7.45
N PHE A 39 -2.98 5.11 6.97
CA PHE A 39 -2.11 6.06 7.68
C PHE A 39 -2.70 7.46 7.72
N GLY A 40 -3.39 7.91 6.67
CA GLY A 40 -4.13 9.16 6.65
C GLY A 40 -5.24 9.17 7.70
N TRP A 41 -6.06 8.13 7.74
CA TRP A 41 -7.15 8.00 8.73
C TRP A 41 -6.63 7.88 10.16
N GLY A 42 -5.56 7.10 10.38
CA GLY A 42 -4.96 6.94 11.71
C GLY A 42 -4.33 8.23 12.26
N LYS A 43 -3.87 9.14 11.40
CA LYS A 43 -3.41 10.47 11.81
C LYS A 43 -4.57 11.36 12.28
N THR A 44 -5.73 11.26 11.65
CA THR A 44 -6.91 12.08 11.95
C THR A 44 -7.72 11.53 13.13
N VAL A 45 -8.02 10.23 13.15
CA VAL A 45 -8.91 9.60 14.15
C VAL A 45 -8.12 8.94 15.27
N GLY A 46 -7.00 8.28 14.94
CA GLY A 46 -6.20 7.54 15.91
C GLY A 46 -5.23 8.39 16.73
N ARG A 47 -5.19 9.71 16.56
CA ARG A 47 -4.20 10.60 17.20
C ARG A 47 -2.75 10.08 17.06
N ILE A 48 -2.43 9.32 16.01
CA ILE A 48 -1.07 8.79 15.79
C ILE A 48 -0.05 9.93 15.65
N ARG A 49 -0.50 11.12 15.23
CA ARG A 49 0.32 12.33 15.14
C ARG A 49 0.81 12.85 16.51
N GLN A 50 0.10 12.54 17.60
CA GLN A 50 0.47 12.87 18.98
C GLN A 50 -0.02 11.76 19.90
N THR A 51 0.84 10.75 20.13
CA THR A 51 0.49 9.61 20.98
C THR A 51 0.28 10.07 22.42
N ALA A 52 -0.94 9.95 22.92
CA ALA A 52 -1.29 10.29 24.30
C ALA A 52 -0.74 9.28 25.33
N TYR A 53 -0.21 8.14 24.87
CA TYR A 53 0.31 7.07 25.71
C TYR A 53 1.82 7.19 25.91
N ARG A 54 2.28 6.93 27.14
CA ARG A 54 3.70 6.79 27.47
C ARG A 54 4.11 5.31 27.44
N GLY A 55 5.24 5.03 26.79
CA GLY A 55 5.81 3.69 26.65
C GLY A 55 5.44 2.98 25.33
N LEU A 56 6.43 2.31 24.73
CA LEU A 56 6.32 1.67 23.42
C LEU A 56 5.19 0.63 23.35
N LYS A 57 4.98 -0.15 24.42
CA LYS A 57 3.94 -1.18 24.47
C LYS A 57 2.52 -0.62 24.31
N ARG A 58 2.22 0.51 24.96
CA ARG A 58 0.89 1.14 24.90
C ARG A 58 0.66 1.84 23.56
N VAL A 59 1.69 2.47 23.02
CA VAL A 59 1.67 3.06 21.68
C VAL A 59 1.46 1.99 20.61
N ASP A 60 2.15 0.85 20.72
CA ASP A 60 2.02 -0.28 19.79
C ASP A 60 0.60 -0.90 19.82
N GLN A 61 0.04 -1.12 21.00
CA GLN A 61 -1.35 -1.58 21.14
C GLN A 61 -2.35 -0.60 20.50
N HIS A 62 -2.20 0.70 20.76
CA HIS A 62 -3.07 1.73 20.19
C HIS A 62 -2.94 1.83 18.66
N PHE A 63 -1.72 1.71 18.14
CA PHE A 63 -1.44 1.67 16.71
C PHE A 63 -2.13 0.47 16.04
N LYS A 64 -1.98 -0.73 16.61
CA LYS A 64 -2.62 -1.96 16.12
C LYS A 64 -4.14 -1.84 16.12
N LEU A 65 -4.73 -1.30 17.20
CA LEU A 65 -6.17 -1.07 17.29
C LEU A 65 -6.66 -0.08 16.24
N THR A 66 -5.93 1.01 15.99
CA THR A 66 -6.28 2.00 14.96
C THR A 66 -6.26 1.38 13.55
N MET A 67 -5.24 0.57 13.25
CA MET A 67 -5.13 -0.12 11.97
C MET A 67 -6.24 -1.17 11.76
N LEU A 68 -6.57 -1.92 12.82
CA LEU A 68 -7.70 -2.86 12.82
C LEU A 68 -9.02 -2.13 12.55
N ALA A 69 -9.29 -1.04 13.26
CA ALA A 69 -10.51 -0.24 13.12
C ALA A 69 -10.66 0.34 11.70
N SER A 70 -9.57 0.80 11.09
CA SER A 70 -9.56 1.28 9.71
C SER A 70 -9.88 0.17 8.70
N ASN A 71 -9.29 -1.02 8.89
CA ASN A 71 -9.59 -2.17 8.03
C ASN A 71 -11.06 -2.63 8.18
N LEU A 72 -11.59 -2.63 9.41
CA LEU A 72 -13.00 -2.94 9.69
C LEU A 72 -13.93 -1.91 9.06
N THR A 73 -13.65 -0.62 9.21
CA THR A 73 -14.42 0.46 8.58
C THR A 73 -14.44 0.32 7.05
N ARG A 74 -13.32 -0.08 6.44
CA ARG A 74 -13.27 -0.37 5.01
C ARG A 74 -14.13 -1.57 4.63
N MET A 75 -14.08 -2.66 5.38
CA MET A 75 -14.92 -3.83 5.14
C MET A 75 -16.42 -3.48 5.30
N ALA A 76 -16.77 -2.73 6.34
CA ALA A 76 -18.12 -2.22 6.54
C ALA A 76 -18.58 -1.36 5.35
N ARG A 77 -17.74 -0.45 4.86
CA ARG A 77 -18.03 0.33 3.64
C ARG A 77 -18.23 -0.54 2.40
N MET A 78 -17.46 -1.60 2.23
CA MET A 78 -17.65 -2.55 1.12
C MET A 78 -18.97 -3.29 1.24
N LEU A 79 -19.38 -3.67 2.46
CA LEU A 79 -20.68 -4.31 2.72
C LEU A 79 -21.85 -3.34 2.50
N THR A 80 -21.69 -2.06 2.86
CA THR A 80 -22.73 -1.03 2.62
C THR A 80 -22.82 -0.60 1.15
N VAL A 81 -21.72 -0.76 0.39
CA VAL A 81 -21.64 -0.45 -1.05
C VAL A 81 -21.88 -1.72 -1.88
N VAL A 82 -22.39 -2.81 -1.29
CA VAL A 82 -23.00 -3.89 -2.07
C VAL A 82 -24.10 -3.26 -2.93
N PRO A 83 -24.01 -3.32 -4.27
CA PRO A 83 -25.00 -2.72 -5.13
C PRO A 83 -26.34 -3.43 -4.90
N GLN A 84 -27.41 -2.65 -4.80
CA GLN A 84 -28.80 -3.10 -4.84
C GLN A 84 -29.15 -3.73 -6.21
N GLY A 85 -28.43 -4.75 -6.65
CA GLY A 85 -28.55 -5.39 -7.97
C GLY A 85 -28.80 -6.89 -7.91
N ALA A 86 -29.10 -7.45 -6.73
CA ALA A 86 -29.41 -8.88 -6.56
C ALA A 86 -30.72 -9.09 -5.77
N VAL A 87 -31.70 -8.21 -6.00
CA VAL A 87 -33.09 -8.42 -5.61
C VAL A 87 -33.95 -8.05 -6.81
N GLN A 88 -33.98 -8.93 -7.82
CA GLN A 88 -35.05 -9.09 -8.81
C GLN A 88 -35.05 -10.55 -9.28
#